data_AF-A0A3R6AAS6-F1
#
_entry.id   AF-A0A3R6AAS6-F1
#
_cell.length_a   1.000
_cell.length_b   1.000
_cell.length_c   1.000
_cell.angle_alpha   90.00
_cell.angle_beta   90.00
_cell.angle_gamma   90.00
#
_symmetry.space_group_name_H-M   'P 1'
#
loop_
_entity.id
_entity.type
_entity.pdbx_description
1 polymer ?
#
loop_
_entity_poly.entity_id
_entity_poly.type
_entity_poly.pdbx_seq_one_letter_code
_entity_poly.pdbx_strand_id
1 'polypeptide(L)'
;MSCGLTYKKGTPQRWGERRYYALDYYLKQNFGEKLYKISLNGGCSCPNRDGTCGTRGCIFCSEGGSGDFAASSSLSVADQLAYGKGLVRPKYNGHSYIAYFQAYTNTYAPTCHLRRIFTEAISDPEVRILSIATRPDCLSPEILTLLAELNAIKPVWVELGLQTIHERTANWMRRGYPLSVFEQAVHSLHAIGVQIITHVILFLPGESEADMLATIHYLNALPIDGIKLQLLHVLKHTDLADFYRQEPFYIPDMNAYFHLLGKCIASLRPDIVIHRLTGDGPKSLLIAPLWTGNKRLVLNQMQRYLKEQNLWQGKEYTTF
;
A
#
# COMPACT_ATOMS: atom_id res chain seq x y z
N MET A 1 8.25 -13.73 -13.89
CA MET A 1 7.31 -14.54 -14.71
C MET A 1 5.99 -13.81 -14.75
N SER A 2 5.75 -12.99 -15.78
CA SER A 2 4.43 -12.41 -16.02
C SER A 2 3.55 -13.52 -16.57
N CYS A 3 2.60 -14.00 -15.77
CA CYS A 3 1.57 -14.89 -16.27
C CYS A 3 0.67 -14.03 -17.17
N GLY A 4 0.76 -14.25 -18.49
CA GLY A 4 0.00 -13.54 -19.50
C GLY A 4 -1.50 -13.73 -19.29
N LEU A 5 -2.09 -12.86 -18.47
CA LEU A 5 -3.52 -12.70 -18.36
C LEU A 5 -4.00 -12.05 -19.65
N THR A 6 -4.44 -12.88 -20.61
CA THR A 6 -5.08 -12.39 -21.83
C THR A 6 -6.45 -11.82 -21.48
N TYR A 7 -6.55 -10.50 -21.38
CA TYR A 7 -7.82 -9.82 -21.15
C TYR A 7 -8.72 -9.96 -22.39
N LYS A 8 -9.91 -10.54 -22.21
CA LYS A 8 -10.97 -10.52 -23.22
C LYS A 8 -12.04 -9.52 -22.79
N LYS A 9 -12.16 -8.41 -23.52
CA LYS A 9 -13.17 -7.37 -23.33
C LYS A 9 -14.57 -8.00 -23.26
N GLY A 10 -15.35 -7.65 -22.22
CA GLY A 10 -16.72 -8.12 -22.04
C GLY A 10 -16.90 -9.46 -21.31
N THR A 11 -15.83 -10.20 -21.01
CA THR A 11 -15.94 -11.41 -20.16
C THR A 11 -15.37 -11.14 -18.77
N PRO A 12 -16.12 -11.38 -17.67
CA PRO A 12 -15.58 -11.19 -16.33
C PRO A 12 -14.39 -12.11 -16.08
N GLN A 13 -13.21 -11.52 -15.91
CA GLN A 13 -12.08 -12.25 -15.38
C GLN A 13 -12.39 -12.62 -13.92
N ARG A 14 -12.30 -13.91 -13.60
CA ARG A 14 -12.59 -14.40 -12.26
C ARG A 14 -11.31 -14.87 -11.59
N TRP A 15 -11.04 -14.31 -10.42
CA TRP A 15 -9.92 -14.70 -9.55
C TRP A 15 -10.44 -15.66 -8.48
N GLY A 16 -10.86 -16.85 -8.93
CA GLY A 16 -11.67 -17.77 -8.15
C GLY A 16 -13.11 -17.26 -7.98
N GLU A 17 -13.61 -17.19 -6.74
CA GLU A 17 -14.94 -16.63 -6.43
C GLU A 17 -14.96 -15.09 -6.35
N ARG A 18 -13.79 -14.44 -6.46
CA ARG A 18 -13.66 -12.99 -6.29
C ARG A 18 -13.89 -12.23 -7.59
N ARG A 19 -14.44 -11.02 -7.43
CA ARG A 19 -14.72 -10.06 -8.50
C ARG A 19 -13.54 -9.13 -8.83
N TYR A 20 -12.41 -9.26 -8.14
CA TYR A 20 -11.20 -8.46 -8.35
C TYR A 20 -9.94 -9.31 -8.07
N TYR A 21 -8.80 -8.90 -8.61
CA TYR A 21 -7.52 -9.57 -8.47
C TYR A 21 -6.93 -9.37 -7.08
N ALA A 22 -7.41 -10.15 -6.13
CA ALA A 22 -6.99 -10.02 -4.75
C ALA A 22 -5.58 -10.59 -4.51
N LEU A 23 -4.84 -9.95 -3.60
CA LEU A 23 -3.50 -10.39 -3.19
C LEU A 23 -3.44 -11.85 -2.73
N ASP A 24 -4.44 -12.35 -2.00
CA ASP A 24 -4.44 -13.75 -1.55
C ASP A 24 -4.56 -14.74 -2.71
N TYR A 25 -5.24 -14.35 -3.80
CA TYR A 25 -5.30 -15.15 -5.01
C TYR A 25 -3.96 -15.10 -5.76
N TYR A 26 -3.37 -13.92 -5.93
CA TYR A 26 -2.02 -13.74 -6.49
C TYR A 26 -0.98 -14.60 -5.76
N LEU A 27 -0.97 -14.56 -4.42
CA LEU A 27 -0.03 -15.31 -3.60
C LEU A 27 -0.18 -16.82 -3.76
N LYS A 28 -1.41 -17.33 -3.72
CA LYS A 28 -1.68 -18.77 -3.94
C LYS A 28 -1.25 -19.23 -5.33
N GLN A 29 -1.47 -18.42 -6.36
CA GLN A 29 -1.05 -18.75 -7.72
C GLN A 29 0.47 -18.80 -7.88
N ASN A 30 1.20 -17.85 -7.28
CA ASN A 30 2.63 -17.70 -7.51
C ASN A 30 3.52 -18.47 -6.50
N PHE A 31 2.99 -18.76 -5.30
CA PHE A 31 3.74 -19.40 -4.22
C PHE A 31 3.10 -20.70 -3.72
N GLY A 32 1.94 -21.10 -4.26
CA GLY A 32 1.23 -22.32 -3.86
C GLY A 32 0.52 -22.24 -2.51
N GLU A 33 0.79 -21.21 -1.71
CA GLU A 33 0.22 -21.04 -0.38
C GLU A 33 -0.11 -19.57 -0.07
N LYS A 34 -0.80 -19.35 1.06
CA LYS A 34 -1.03 -18.00 1.59
C LYS A 34 0.24 -17.55 2.28
N LEU A 35 0.68 -16.31 2.03
CA LEU A 35 1.77 -15.69 2.79
C LEU A 35 1.22 -14.65 3.77
N TYR A 36 1.83 -14.55 4.95
CA TYR A 36 1.48 -13.52 5.94
C TYR A 36 2.52 -12.39 5.98
N LYS A 37 2.07 -11.13 5.96
CA LYS A 37 2.96 -9.96 6.09
C LYS A 37 3.38 -9.76 7.55
N ILE A 38 4.68 -9.77 7.81
CA ILE A 38 5.27 -9.44 9.11
C ILE A 38 5.81 -8.01 9.03
N SER A 39 5.21 -7.08 9.78
CA SER A 39 5.63 -5.69 9.81
C SER A 39 6.93 -5.54 10.60
N LEU A 40 7.93 -4.95 9.94
CA LEU A 40 9.27 -4.71 10.46
C LEU A 40 9.52 -3.21 10.52
N ASN A 41 10.31 -2.80 11.51
CA ASN A 41 10.80 -1.45 11.68
C ASN A 41 12.31 -1.44 11.46
N GLY A 42 12.74 -0.84 10.35
CA GLY A 42 14.14 -0.72 9.98
C GLY A 42 14.89 0.42 10.68
N GLY A 43 14.26 1.14 11.63
CA GLY A 43 14.89 2.28 12.30
C GLY A 43 15.13 3.49 11.37
N CYS A 44 14.44 3.54 10.23
CA CYS A 44 14.51 4.65 9.28
C CYS A 44 13.66 5.83 9.74
N SER A 45 13.94 7.02 9.18
CA SER A 45 13.15 8.23 9.39
C SER A 45 12.36 8.60 8.11
N CYS A 46 11.85 9.83 8.05
CA CYS A 46 11.20 10.41 6.89
C CYS A 46 11.70 11.85 6.69
N PRO A 47 12.12 12.25 5.47
CA PRO A 47 12.59 13.61 5.21
C PRO A 47 11.51 14.67 5.48
N ASN A 48 10.24 14.27 5.49
CA ASN A 48 9.12 15.16 5.81
C ASN A 48 8.99 15.49 7.32
N ARG A 49 9.78 14.83 8.17
CA ARG A 49 9.75 14.97 9.63
C ARG A 49 11.04 15.53 10.21
N ASP A 50 12.17 15.37 9.54
CA ASP A 50 13.51 15.66 10.08
C ASP A 50 14.07 17.05 9.70
N GLY A 51 13.32 17.84 8.93
CA GLY A 51 13.74 19.15 8.44
C GLY A 51 14.29 19.16 7.01
N THR A 52 14.53 18.00 6.39
CA THR A 52 15.06 17.93 5.01
C THR A 52 14.03 18.38 3.96
N CYS A 53 12.78 17.93 4.13
CA CYS A 53 11.63 18.31 3.30
C CYS A 53 10.54 19.00 4.14
N GLY A 54 10.40 18.59 5.41
CA GLY A 54 9.44 19.17 6.34
C GLY A 54 9.74 18.74 7.77
N THR A 55 9.01 19.29 8.74
CA THR A 55 9.24 19.04 10.18
C THR A 55 8.08 18.34 10.90
N ARG A 56 6.95 18.13 10.22
CA ARG A 56 5.70 17.62 10.84
C ARG A 56 5.19 16.32 10.24
N GLY A 57 5.72 15.91 9.09
CA GLY A 57 5.17 14.81 8.30
C GLY A 57 3.91 15.20 7.53
N CYS A 58 3.39 14.21 6.79
CA CYS A 58 2.11 14.33 6.10
C CYS A 58 1.00 14.53 7.14
N ILE A 59 -0.01 15.32 6.83
CA ILE A 59 -1.04 15.75 7.79
C ILE A 59 -1.78 14.57 8.45
N PHE A 60 -1.95 13.46 7.73
CA PHE A 60 -2.66 12.25 8.17
C PHE A 60 -1.76 11.21 8.87
N CYS A 61 -0.45 11.40 8.87
CA CYS A 61 0.50 10.35 9.25
C CYS A 61 0.67 10.31 10.77
N SER A 62 0.44 9.15 11.37
CA SER A 62 0.69 8.91 12.80
C SER A 62 2.16 9.12 13.17
N GLU A 63 2.43 9.33 14.46
CA GLU A 63 3.79 9.43 14.99
C GLU A 63 4.64 8.22 14.58
N GLY A 64 4.07 7.01 14.59
CA GLY A 64 4.74 5.79 14.15
C GLY A 64 5.00 5.67 12.65
N GLY A 65 4.71 6.71 11.85
CA GLY A 65 5.03 6.73 10.42
C GLY A 65 4.24 5.70 9.63
N SER A 66 2.98 5.44 10.00
CA SER A 66 2.16 4.32 9.49
C SER A 66 2.65 2.92 9.88
N GLY A 67 3.61 2.81 10.81
CA GLY A 67 4.16 1.58 11.36
C GLY A 67 3.58 1.17 12.71
N ASP A 68 2.35 1.57 13.03
CA ASP A 68 1.76 1.45 14.38
C ASP A 68 1.61 0.00 14.89
N PHE A 69 1.84 -0.99 14.04
CA PHE A 69 1.82 -2.43 14.37
C PHE A 69 3.19 -3.12 14.27
N ALA A 70 4.25 -2.38 13.92
CA ALA A 70 5.59 -2.93 13.81
C ALA A 70 6.20 -3.14 15.20
N ALA A 71 7.10 -4.12 15.31
CA ALA A 71 7.92 -4.30 16.50
C ALA A 71 8.88 -3.12 16.71
N SER A 72 9.46 -3.02 17.90
CA SER A 72 10.44 -1.98 18.23
C SER A 72 11.65 -2.05 17.30
N SER A 73 12.11 -0.88 16.83
CA SER A 73 13.36 -0.75 16.05
C SER A 73 14.61 -1.06 16.87
N SER A 74 14.50 -1.20 18.19
CA SER A 74 15.60 -1.63 19.06
C SER A 74 15.96 -3.11 18.92
N LEU A 75 15.09 -3.91 18.30
CA LEU A 75 15.29 -5.34 18.07
C LEU A 75 15.99 -5.58 16.72
N SER A 76 16.78 -6.65 16.63
CA SER A 76 17.32 -7.13 15.35
C SER A 76 16.20 -7.51 14.39
N VAL A 77 16.46 -7.53 13.08
CA VAL A 77 15.43 -7.92 12.10
C VAL A 77 15.02 -9.37 12.32
N ALA A 78 15.96 -10.25 12.66
CA ALA A 78 15.69 -11.64 13.02
C ALA A 78 14.74 -11.75 14.23
N ASP A 79 14.98 -10.97 15.29
CA ASP A 79 14.11 -10.97 16.47
C ASP A 79 12.72 -10.40 16.16
N GLN A 80 12.64 -9.33 15.37
CA GLN A 80 11.36 -8.77 14.92
C GLN A 80 10.57 -9.79 14.08
N LEU A 81 11.24 -10.53 13.19
CA LEU A 81 10.64 -11.62 12.42
C LEU A 81 10.14 -12.75 13.33
N ALA A 82 10.97 -13.24 14.25
CA ALA A 82 10.60 -14.29 15.19
C ALA A 82 9.39 -13.89 16.05
N TYR A 83 9.41 -12.66 16.58
CA TYR A 83 8.30 -12.09 17.34
C TYR A 83 7.02 -12.01 16.50
N GLY A 84 7.10 -11.43 15.31
CA GLY A 84 5.97 -11.27 14.40
C GLY A 84 5.36 -12.60 13.96
N LYS A 85 6.21 -13.59 13.64
CA LYS A 85 5.79 -14.97 13.34
C LYS A 85 5.04 -15.58 14.53
N GLY A 86 5.54 -15.38 15.75
CA GLY A 86 4.89 -15.83 16.99
C GLY A 86 3.48 -15.27 17.18
N LEU A 87 3.26 -13.98 16.89
CA LEU A 87 1.95 -13.32 17.01
C LEU A 87 0.89 -13.88 16.05
N VAL A 88 1.31 -14.33 14.87
CA VAL A 88 0.38 -14.75 13.81
C VAL A 88 0.16 -16.26 13.79
N ARG A 89 1.07 -17.04 14.36
CA ARG A 89 1.03 -18.52 14.44
C ARG A 89 -0.31 -19.09 14.93
N PRO A 90 -1.02 -18.51 15.93
CA PRO A 90 -2.33 -19.03 16.34
C PRO A 90 -3.44 -18.92 15.27
N LYS A 91 -3.24 -18.06 14.27
CA LYS A 91 -4.23 -17.74 13.22
C LYS A 91 -3.77 -18.16 11.82
N TYR A 92 -2.53 -18.63 11.68
CA TYR A 92 -1.89 -18.92 10.41
C TYR A 92 -1.11 -20.22 10.52
N ASN A 93 -1.57 -21.22 9.75
CA ASN A 93 -1.00 -22.58 9.75
C ASN A 93 0.01 -22.80 8.62
N GLY A 94 0.34 -21.76 7.85
CA GLY A 94 1.36 -21.86 6.79
C GLY A 94 2.76 -21.55 7.34
N HIS A 95 3.75 -21.61 6.44
CA HIS A 95 5.17 -21.48 6.79
C HIS A 95 5.89 -20.40 6.00
N SER A 96 5.15 -19.58 5.24
CA SER A 96 5.71 -18.59 4.33
C SER A 96 5.26 -17.18 4.67
N TYR A 97 6.22 -16.26 4.73
CA TYR A 97 6.02 -14.88 5.17
C TYR A 97 6.51 -13.86 4.14
N ILE A 98 6.01 -12.65 4.29
CA ILE A 98 6.52 -11.46 3.60
C ILE A 98 7.15 -10.58 4.67
N ALA A 99 8.45 -10.33 4.57
CA ALA A 99 9.12 -9.34 5.42
C ALA A 99 8.71 -7.95 4.92
N TYR A 100 8.02 -7.16 5.75
CA TYR A 100 7.40 -5.91 5.31
C TYR A 100 7.90 -4.72 6.13
N PHE A 101 8.83 -3.96 5.55
CA PHE A 101 9.31 -2.71 6.10
C PHE A 101 8.28 -1.61 5.80
N GLN A 102 7.51 -1.23 6.83
CA GLN A 102 6.33 -0.37 6.68
C GLN A 102 6.52 1.04 7.23
N ALA A 103 7.24 1.19 8.35
CA ALA A 103 7.31 2.43 9.08
C ALA A 103 8.15 3.48 8.32
N TYR A 104 7.65 4.71 8.22
CA TYR A 104 8.37 5.85 7.62
C TYR A 104 8.83 5.60 6.18
N THR A 105 10.05 6.03 5.84
CA THR A 105 10.65 5.93 4.51
C THR A 105 11.80 4.92 4.58
N ASN A 106 11.55 3.66 4.23
CA ASN A 106 12.51 2.58 4.46
C ASN A 106 13.69 2.56 3.49
N THR A 107 13.84 3.58 2.65
CA THR A 107 15.07 3.81 1.87
C THR A 107 15.77 5.12 2.25
N TYR A 108 15.35 5.75 3.36
CA TYR A 108 15.93 6.97 3.89
C TYR A 108 16.82 6.67 5.10
N ALA A 109 17.97 6.06 4.80
CA ALA A 109 19.06 5.76 5.73
C ALA A 109 20.34 5.46 4.91
N PRO A 110 21.54 5.41 5.52
CA PRO A 110 22.75 5.04 4.81
C PRO A 110 22.62 3.67 4.13
N THR A 111 23.06 3.55 2.87
CA THR A 111 22.94 2.33 2.05
C THR A 111 23.53 1.08 2.74
N CYS A 112 24.62 1.23 3.50
CA CYS A 112 25.23 0.13 4.26
C CYS A 112 24.29 -0.43 5.35
N HIS A 113 23.54 0.43 6.02
CA HIS A 113 22.55 0.03 7.02
C HIS A 113 21.37 -0.70 6.35
N LEU A 114 20.84 -0.13 5.27
CA LEU A 114 19.73 -0.71 4.50
C LEU A 114 20.09 -2.09 3.96
N ARG A 115 21.28 -2.23 3.38
CA ARG A 115 21.81 -3.52 2.92
C ARG A 115 21.82 -4.55 4.03
N ARG A 116 22.30 -4.20 5.22
CA ARG A 116 22.33 -5.12 6.38
C ARG A 116 20.94 -5.61 6.74
N ILE A 117 19.99 -4.69 6.98
CA ILE A 117 18.64 -5.06 7.46
C ILE A 117 17.82 -5.81 6.40
N PHE A 118 17.97 -5.46 5.13
CA PHE A 118 17.26 -6.12 4.04
C PHE A 118 17.82 -7.50 3.75
N THR A 119 19.16 -7.65 3.77
CA THR A 119 19.79 -8.96 3.62
C THR A 119 19.45 -9.88 4.78
N GLU A 120 19.40 -9.37 6.01
CA GLU A 120 18.95 -10.15 7.18
C GLU A 120 17.51 -10.65 7.00
N ALA A 121 16.59 -9.77 6.58
CA ALA A 121 15.20 -10.14 6.31
C ALA A 121 15.04 -11.16 5.17
N ILE A 122 15.71 -10.93 4.04
CA ILE A 122 15.55 -11.76 2.84
C ILE A 122 16.22 -13.13 2.99
N SER A 123 17.21 -13.27 3.89
CA SER A 123 17.92 -14.52 4.14
C SER A 123 17.11 -15.51 4.98
N ASP A 124 16.09 -15.06 5.71
CA ASP A 124 15.22 -15.95 6.48
C ASP A 124 14.53 -16.97 5.54
N PRO A 125 14.63 -18.28 5.82
CA PRO A 125 14.16 -19.32 4.91
C PRO A 125 12.64 -19.32 4.73
N GLU A 126 11.89 -18.87 5.74
CA GLU A 126 10.43 -18.78 5.71
C GLU A 126 9.97 -17.48 5.03
N VAL A 127 10.84 -16.49 4.86
CA VAL A 127 10.53 -15.27 4.08
C VAL A 127 10.60 -15.58 2.59
N ARG A 128 9.51 -15.34 1.86
CA ARG A 128 9.42 -15.57 0.40
C ARG A 128 9.48 -14.29 -0.42
N ILE A 129 9.14 -13.15 0.19
CA ILE A 129 9.12 -11.83 -0.45
C ILE A 129 9.66 -10.80 0.54
N LEU A 130 10.47 -9.88 0.04
CA LEU A 130 10.84 -8.65 0.74
C LEU A 130 9.98 -7.49 0.24
N SER A 131 9.25 -6.80 1.12
CA SER A 131 8.37 -5.69 0.78
C SER A 131 8.81 -4.42 1.52
N ILE A 132 9.10 -3.36 0.77
CA ILE A 132 9.70 -2.13 1.28
C ILE A 132 8.78 -0.96 0.94
N ALA A 133 8.13 -0.36 1.94
CA ALA A 133 7.38 0.88 1.77
C ALA A 133 8.32 2.09 1.85
N THR A 134 8.25 2.95 0.84
CA THR A 134 9.10 4.13 0.78
C THR A 134 8.47 5.30 0.02
N ARG A 135 9.14 6.46 0.09
CA ARG A 135 8.80 7.63 -0.70
C ARG A 135 9.52 7.57 -2.06
N PRO A 136 8.86 8.04 -3.15
CA PRO A 136 9.45 8.12 -4.48
C PRO A 136 10.75 8.94 -4.57
N ASP A 137 10.89 9.99 -3.76
CA ASP A 137 12.06 10.89 -3.75
C ASP A 137 13.25 10.34 -2.95
N CYS A 138 13.17 9.11 -2.43
CA CYS A 138 14.24 8.46 -1.65
C CYS A 138 14.81 7.23 -2.36
N LEU A 139 14.96 7.28 -3.69
CA LEU A 139 15.44 6.19 -4.53
C LEU A 139 16.69 6.62 -5.32
N SER A 140 17.80 6.82 -4.61
CA SER A 140 19.08 7.14 -5.24
C SER A 140 19.59 5.97 -6.11
N PRO A 141 20.54 6.19 -7.02
CA PRO A 141 21.14 5.12 -7.82
C PRO A 141 21.70 3.96 -6.98
N GLU A 142 22.30 4.25 -5.82
CA GLU A 142 22.80 3.22 -4.89
C GLU A 142 21.67 2.35 -4.32
N ILE A 143 20.53 2.96 -3.99
CA ILE A 143 19.35 2.24 -3.51
C ILE A 143 18.78 1.36 -4.62
N LEU A 144 18.67 1.88 -5.85
CA LEU A 144 18.19 1.11 -7.00
C LEU A 144 19.10 -0.11 -7.26
N THR A 145 20.42 0.05 -7.18
CA THR A 145 21.37 -1.07 -7.29
C THR A 145 21.16 -2.10 -6.18
N LEU A 146 21.02 -1.66 -4.92
CA LEU A 146 20.73 -2.55 -3.79
C LEU A 146 19.43 -3.34 -4.00
N LEU A 147 18.36 -2.67 -4.44
CA LEU A 147 17.07 -3.30 -4.69
C LEU A 147 17.16 -4.34 -5.82
N ALA A 148 17.91 -4.05 -6.89
CA ALA A 148 18.13 -4.98 -7.99
C ALA A 148 18.88 -6.25 -7.52
N GLU A 149 19.94 -6.09 -6.73
CA GLU A 149 20.69 -7.20 -6.15
C GLU A 149 19.82 -8.08 -5.25
N LEU A 150 18.99 -7.47 -4.40
CA LEU A 150 18.06 -8.21 -3.52
C LEU A 150 16.98 -8.94 -4.33
N ASN A 151 16.47 -8.32 -5.41
CA ASN A 151 15.46 -8.92 -6.28
C ASN A 151 15.95 -10.16 -7.03
N ALA A 152 17.27 -10.28 -7.24
CA ALA A 152 17.89 -11.48 -7.79
C ALA A 152 17.89 -12.67 -6.80
N ILE A 153 17.72 -12.42 -5.49
CA ILE A 153 17.68 -13.45 -4.45
C ILE A 153 16.24 -13.96 -4.24
N LYS A 154 15.32 -13.05 -3.94
CA LYS A 154 13.87 -13.32 -3.78
C LYS A 154 13.10 -12.11 -4.30
N PRO A 155 11.82 -12.26 -4.71
CA PRO A 155 11.01 -11.14 -5.19
C PRO A 155 11.02 -9.96 -4.20
N VAL A 156 11.35 -8.78 -4.72
CA VAL A 156 11.28 -7.50 -4.00
C VAL A 156 10.08 -6.70 -4.47
N TRP A 157 9.30 -6.24 -3.50
CA TRP A 157 8.16 -5.35 -3.71
C TRP A 157 8.50 -3.97 -3.17
N VAL A 158 8.40 -2.94 -4.00
CA VAL A 158 8.53 -1.56 -3.55
C VAL A 158 7.15 -0.93 -3.52
N GLU A 159 6.74 -0.49 -2.34
CA GLU A 159 5.46 0.17 -2.14
C GLU A 159 5.64 1.69 -2.10
N LEU A 160 5.13 2.38 -3.13
CA LEU A 160 5.27 3.82 -3.31
C LEU A 160 4.03 4.58 -2.85
N GLY A 161 4.25 5.60 -2.03
CA GLY A 161 3.17 6.41 -1.44
C GLY A 161 2.66 7.58 -2.29
N LEU A 162 2.03 7.37 -3.44
CA LEU A 162 1.45 8.43 -4.29
C LEU A 162 0.38 9.27 -3.58
N GLN A 163 -0.56 8.59 -2.94
CA GLN A 163 -1.80 9.07 -2.33
C GLN A 163 -2.82 9.66 -3.30
N THR A 164 -2.44 10.65 -4.12
CA THR A 164 -3.29 11.30 -5.13
C THR A 164 -2.44 11.93 -6.23
N ILE A 165 -2.96 12.04 -7.46
CA ILE A 165 -2.29 12.77 -8.54
C ILE A 165 -2.49 14.29 -8.45
N HIS A 166 -3.44 14.75 -7.63
CA HIS A 166 -3.85 16.14 -7.59
C HIS A 166 -2.90 16.97 -6.73
N GLU A 167 -2.11 17.82 -7.38
CA GLU A 167 -1.09 18.64 -6.70
C GLU A 167 -1.68 19.54 -5.60
N ARG A 168 -2.88 20.09 -5.80
CA ARG A 168 -3.58 20.89 -4.76
C ARG A 168 -3.74 20.09 -3.46
N THR A 169 -4.27 18.88 -3.56
CA THR A 169 -4.48 17.98 -2.42
C THR A 169 -3.14 17.51 -1.86
N ALA A 170 -2.18 17.20 -2.74
CA ALA A 170 -0.87 16.71 -2.33
C ALA A 170 -0.07 17.74 -1.52
N ASN A 171 -0.17 19.01 -1.90
CA ASN A 171 0.42 20.13 -1.18
C ASN A 171 -0.30 20.37 0.15
N TRP A 172 -1.64 20.35 0.16
CA TRP A 172 -2.43 20.48 1.39
C TRP A 172 -2.07 19.41 2.43
N MET A 173 -1.92 18.15 2.00
CA MET A 173 -1.55 17.05 2.91
C MET A 173 -0.04 17.00 3.23
N ARG A 174 0.75 17.91 2.67
CA ARG A 174 2.21 18.02 2.82
C ARG A 174 2.95 16.75 2.37
N ARG A 175 2.67 16.24 1.16
CA ARG A 175 3.38 15.05 0.63
C ARG A 175 4.89 15.29 0.49
N GLY A 176 5.26 16.48 0.03
CA GLY A 176 6.64 16.92 -0.01
C GLY A 176 7.42 16.51 -1.27
N TYR A 177 6.73 16.13 -2.36
CA TYR A 177 7.31 15.94 -3.68
C TYR A 177 6.21 16.06 -4.77
N PRO A 178 6.57 16.52 -6.00
CA PRO A 178 5.64 16.64 -7.11
C PRO A 178 5.36 15.30 -7.81
N LEU A 179 4.27 15.21 -8.57
CA LEU A 179 3.85 14.00 -9.29
C LEU A 179 4.94 13.43 -10.23
N SER A 180 5.74 14.28 -10.86
CA SER A 180 6.82 13.85 -11.76
C SER A 180 7.87 12.98 -11.06
N VAL A 181 8.13 13.18 -9.77
CA VAL A 181 9.05 12.35 -8.99
C VAL A 181 8.48 10.95 -8.77
N PHE A 182 7.16 10.84 -8.60
CA PHE A 182 6.50 9.54 -8.54
C PHE A 182 6.61 8.79 -9.87
N GLU A 183 6.34 9.47 -10.98
CA GLU A 183 6.45 8.89 -12.32
C GLU A 183 7.88 8.38 -12.61
N GLN A 184 8.89 9.20 -12.33
CA GLN A 184 10.29 8.80 -12.48
C GLN A 184 10.64 7.58 -11.62
N ALA A 185 10.21 7.56 -10.35
CA ALA A 185 10.44 6.44 -9.46
C ALA A 185 9.81 5.13 -10.00
N VAL A 186 8.59 5.20 -10.53
CA VAL A 186 7.92 4.04 -11.13
C VAL A 186 8.75 3.50 -12.31
N HIS A 187 9.21 4.37 -13.22
CA HIS A 187 10.02 3.93 -14.36
C HIS A 187 11.39 3.37 -13.94
N SER A 188 12.07 3.99 -12.98
CA SER A 188 13.35 3.49 -12.46
C SER A 188 13.22 2.12 -11.79
N LEU A 189 12.16 1.91 -11.00
CA LEU A 189 11.89 0.62 -10.37
C LEU A 189 11.49 -0.45 -11.39
N HIS A 190 10.71 -0.08 -12.40
CA HIS A 190 10.31 -0.99 -13.46
C HIS A 190 11.52 -1.48 -14.25
N ALA A 191 12.48 -0.59 -14.53
CA ALA A 191 13.70 -0.92 -15.27
C ALA A 191 14.58 -1.97 -14.56
N ILE A 192 14.52 -2.08 -13.23
CA ILE A 192 15.26 -3.08 -12.45
C ILE A 192 14.41 -4.32 -12.10
N GLY A 193 13.17 -4.40 -12.62
CA GLY A 193 12.31 -5.58 -12.53
C GLY A 193 11.75 -5.88 -11.14
N VAL A 194 11.73 -4.92 -10.21
CA VAL A 194 11.02 -5.07 -8.93
C VAL A 194 9.51 -4.89 -9.13
N GLN A 195 8.70 -5.48 -8.25
CA GLN A 195 7.25 -5.27 -8.33
C GLN A 195 6.88 -3.95 -7.65
N ILE A 196 6.03 -3.16 -8.31
CA ILE A 196 5.67 -1.81 -7.86
C ILE A 196 4.23 -1.81 -7.36
N ILE A 197 4.06 -1.42 -6.10
CA ILE A 197 2.74 -1.31 -5.48
C ILE A 197 2.49 0.16 -5.15
N THR A 198 1.40 0.72 -5.63
CA THR A 198 1.07 2.12 -5.35
C THR A 198 0.03 2.25 -4.23
N HIS A 199 0.27 3.13 -3.28
CA HIS A 199 -0.68 3.49 -2.24
C HIS A 199 -1.46 4.74 -2.63
N VAL A 200 -2.79 4.65 -2.62
CA VAL A 200 -3.75 5.71 -2.94
C VAL A 200 -4.67 5.93 -1.75
N ILE A 201 -4.95 7.18 -1.40
CA ILE A 201 -5.90 7.54 -0.34
C ILE A 201 -7.15 8.11 -1.00
N LEU A 202 -8.30 7.51 -0.68
CA LEU A 202 -9.62 7.95 -1.11
C LEU A 202 -10.26 8.83 -0.03
N PHE A 203 -11.14 9.72 -0.47
CA PHE A 203 -11.84 10.71 0.35
C PHE A 203 -10.89 11.68 1.05
N LEU A 204 -9.85 12.14 0.32
CA LEU A 204 -9.06 13.30 0.75
C LEU A 204 -9.93 14.57 0.69
N PRO A 205 -9.82 15.49 1.67
CA PRO A 205 -10.57 16.73 1.67
C PRO A 205 -10.38 17.54 0.38
N GLY A 206 -11.49 17.91 -0.23
CA GLY A 206 -11.52 18.69 -1.46
C GLY A 206 -11.41 17.87 -2.76
N GLU A 207 -11.36 16.55 -2.70
CA GLU A 207 -11.44 15.68 -3.90
C GLU A 207 -12.86 15.16 -4.13
N SER A 208 -13.30 15.24 -5.37
CA SER A 208 -14.56 14.68 -5.86
C SER A 208 -14.41 13.21 -6.29
N GLU A 209 -15.52 12.54 -6.59
CA GLU A 209 -15.50 11.21 -7.22
C GLU A 209 -14.68 11.20 -8.52
N ALA A 210 -14.82 12.23 -9.36
CA ALA A 210 -14.10 12.35 -10.61
C ALA A 210 -12.59 12.48 -10.38
N ASP A 211 -12.16 13.21 -9.34
CA ASP A 211 -10.75 13.36 -8.99
C ASP A 211 -10.13 12.02 -8.58
N MET A 212 -10.85 11.26 -7.75
CA MET A 212 -10.39 9.95 -7.29
C MET A 212 -10.34 8.93 -8.44
N LEU A 213 -11.30 8.96 -9.37
CA LEU A 213 -11.27 8.15 -10.59
C LEU A 213 -10.15 8.56 -11.55
N ALA A 214 -9.85 9.85 -11.67
CA ALA A 214 -8.72 10.34 -12.47
C ALA A 214 -7.38 9.77 -11.96
N THR A 215 -7.22 9.61 -10.63
CA THR A 215 -6.06 8.92 -10.05
C THR A 215 -5.95 7.47 -10.52
N ILE A 216 -7.07 6.73 -10.59
CA ILE A 216 -7.07 5.34 -11.08
C ILE A 216 -6.73 5.28 -12.57
N HIS A 217 -7.32 6.15 -13.38
CA HIS A 217 -7.02 6.21 -14.81
C HIS A 217 -5.56 6.55 -15.10
N TYR A 218 -4.98 7.49 -14.35
CA TYR A 218 -3.56 7.81 -14.42
C TYR A 218 -2.68 6.59 -14.12
N LEU A 219 -2.98 5.87 -13.04
CA LEU A 219 -2.22 4.68 -12.64
C LEU A 219 -2.33 3.52 -13.64
N ASN A 220 -3.45 3.38 -14.35
CA ASN A 220 -3.61 2.36 -15.38
C ASN A 220 -2.61 2.52 -16.54
N ALA A 221 -2.13 3.74 -16.80
CA ALA A 221 -1.14 4.05 -17.84
C ALA A 221 0.31 3.78 -17.42
N LEU A 222 0.55 3.54 -16.13
CA LEU A 222 1.89 3.29 -15.58
C LEU A 222 2.17 1.79 -15.40
N PRO A 223 3.45 1.38 -15.43
CA PRO A 223 3.85 -0.01 -15.26
C PRO A 223 3.86 -0.42 -13.77
N ILE A 224 2.72 -0.25 -13.09
CA ILE A 224 2.52 -0.72 -11.71
C ILE A 224 1.93 -2.14 -11.70
N ASP A 225 2.28 -2.92 -10.68
CA ASP A 225 1.84 -4.31 -10.51
C ASP A 225 0.74 -4.45 -9.46
N GLY A 226 0.68 -3.53 -8.50
CA GLY A 226 -0.26 -3.59 -7.40
C GLY A 226 -0.75 -2.22 -6.92
N ILE A 227 -1.90 -2.23 -6.25
CA ILE A 227 -2.49 -1.03 -5.66
C ILE A 227 -3.04 -1.30 -4.25
N LYS A 228 -2.91 -0.30 -3.39
CA LYS A 228 -3.59 -0.22 -2.09
C LYS A 228 -4.55 0.95 -2.13
N LEU A 229 -5.85 0.64 -2.06
CA LEU A 229 -6.92 1.62 -1.94
C LEU A 229 -7.21 1.81 -0.45
N GLN A 230 -6.78 2.95 0.07
CA GLN A 230 -6.88 3.30 1.48
C GLN A 230 -7.98 4.34 1.67
N LEU A 231 -8.95 4.09 2.54
CA LEU A 231 -9.83 5.17 3.01
C LEU A 231 -9.06 6.10 3.94
N LEU A 232 -9.19 7.42 3.78
CA LEU A 232 -8.65 8.38 4.74
C LEU A 232 -9.16 8.08 6.15
N HIS A 233 -8.24 7.89 7.08
CA HIS A 233 -8.54 7.78 8.50
C HIS A 233 -8.08 9.04 9.21
N VAL A 234 -8.96 9.58 10.05
CA VAL A 234 -8.61 10.60 11.04
C VAL A 234 -8.15 9.87 12.29
N LEU A 235 -6.87 9.99 12.64
CA LEU A 235 -6.26 9.35 13.80
C LEU A 235 -5.91 10.39 14.87
N LYS A 236 -6.09 10.07 16.15
CA LYS A 236 -5.62 10.88 17.27
C LYS A 236 -4.13 11.22 17.12
N HIS A 237 -3.74 12.37 17.66
CA HIS A 237 -2.35 12.85 17.64
C HIS A 237 -1.80 13.05 16.22
N THR A 238 -2.66 13.49 15.30
CA THR A 238 -2.27 13.94 13.96
C THR A 238 -2.79 15.34 13.71
N ASP A 239 -2.07 16.12 12.91
CA ASP A 239 -2.52 17.43 12.47
C ASP A 239 -3.89 17.35 11.75
N LEU A 240 -4.20 16.21 11.10
CA LEU A 240 -5.50 15.98 10.48
C LEU A 240 -6.62 15.90 11.52
N ALA A 241 -6.38 15.32 12.70
CA ALA A 241 -7.37 15.29 13.77
C ALA A 241 -7.64 16.68 14.34
N ASP A 242 -6.60 17.50 14.49
CA ASP A 242 -6.75 18.87 14.96
C ASP A 242 -7.48 19.73 13.92
N PHE A 243 -7.15 19.56 12.64
CA PHE A 243 -7.88 20.16 11.53
C PHE A 243 -9.36 19.73 11.53
N TYR A 244 -9.64 18.43 11.60
CA TYR A 244 -11.01 17.90 11.61
C TYR A 244 -11.84 18.37 12.82
N ARG A 245 -11.19 18.62 13.97
CA ARG A 245 -11.86 19.18 15.15
C ARG A 245 -12.25 20.65 14.96
N GLN A 246 -11.42 21.43 14.27
CA GLN A 246 -11.65 22.85 14.01
C GLN A 246 -12.62 23.05 12.85
N GLU A 247 -12.44 22.29 11.78
CA GLU A 247 -13.22 22.35 10.54
C GLU A 247 -13.58 20.92 10.09
N PRO A 248 -14.73 20.40 10.53
CA PRO A 248 -15.19 19.09 10.10
C PRO A 248 -15.41 19.03 8.59
N PHE A 249 -14.84 18.03 7.94
CA PHE A 249 -15.04 17.74 6.53
C PHE A 249 -15.82 16.44 6.33
N TYR A 250 -16.26 16.18 5.10
CA TYR A 250 -17.04 15.00 4.78
C TYR A 250 -16.25 13.70 5.03
N ILE A 251 -16.81 12.82 5.87
CA ILE A 251 -16.35 11.44 6.06
C ILE A 251 -17.43 10.51 5.49
N PRO A 252 -17.09 9.60 4.56
CA PRO A 252 -18.08 8.73 3.97
C PRO A 252 -18.64 7.72 4.98
N ASP A 253 -19.93 7.46 4.85
CA ASP A 253 -20.49 6.22 5.38
C ASP A 253 -20.02 5.01 4.53
N MET A 254 -20.34 3.82 4.99
CA MET A 254 -19.89 2.59 4.35
C MET A 254 -20.46 2.41 2.93
N ASN A 255 -21.70 2.84 2.67
CA ASN A 255 -22.34 2.68 1.38
C ASN A 255 -21.74 3.65 0.34
N ALA A 256 -21.51 4.90 0.74
CA ALA A 256 -20.80 5.89 -0.08
C ALA A 256 -19.38 5.42 -0.40
N TYR A 257 -18.70 4.82 0.58
CA TYR A 257 -17.38 4.22 0.36
C TYR A 257 -17.43 3.07 -0.66
N PHE A 258 -18.37 2.13 -0.51
CA PHE A 258 -18.52 0.99 -1.43
C PHE A 258 -18.88 1.42 -2.85
N HIS A 259 -19.69 2.47 -2.98
CA HIS A 259 -20.03 3.05 -4.29
C HIS A 259 -18.78 3.52 -5.04
N LEU A 260 -17.99 4.40 -4.41
CA LEU A 260 -16.74 4.87 -5.00
C LEU A 260 -15.77 3.72 -5.24
N LEU A 261 -15.54 2.88 -4.23
CA LEU A 261 -14.59 1.78 -4.31
C LEU A 261 -14.96 0.80 -5.42
N GLY A 262 -16.26 0.55 -5.62
CA GLY A 262 -16.78 -0.26 -6.72
C GLY A 262 -16.43 0.31 -8.09
N LYS A 263 -16.58 1.63 -8.27
CA LYS A 263 -16.16 2.34 -9.50
C LYS A 263 -14.65 2.26 -9.69
N CYS A 264 -13.84 2.58 -8.66
CA CYS A 264 -12.39 2.46 -8.73
C CYS A 264 -11.94 1.05 -9.15
N ILE A 265 -12.53 0.00 -8.57
CA ILE A 265 -12.25 -1.39 -8.95
C ILE A 265 -12.64 -1.63 -10.41
N ALA A 266 -13.84 -1.23 -10.82
CA ALA A 266 -14.34 -1.42 -12.18
C ALA A 266 -13.46 -0.75 -13.24
N SER A 267 -12.90 0.43 -12.94
CA SER A 267 -12.01 1.17 -13.83
C SER A 267 -10.55 0.70 -13.79
N LEU A 268 -10.13 -0.08 -12.77
CA LEU A 268 -8.74 -0.52 -12.59
C LEU A 268 -8.35 -1.60 -13.62
N ARG A 269 -7.14 -1.48 -14.17
CA ARG A 269 -6.55 -2.46 -15.11
C ARG A 269 -6.57 -3.88 -14.49
N PRO A 270 -7.04 -4.92 -15.21
CA PRO A 270 -7.27 -6.26 -14.65
C PRO A 270 -6.05 -6.99 -14.07
N ASP A 271 -4.85 -6.72 -14.59
CA ASP A 271 -3.58 -7.32 -14.16
C ASP A 271 -3.02 -6.70 -12.87
N ILE A 272 -3.51 -5.52 -12.44
CA ILE A 272 -3.07 -4.87 -11.20
C ILE A 272 -3.65 -5.62 -10.00
N VAL A 273 -2.78 -6.11 -9.13
CA VAL A 273 -3.17 -6.80 -7.89
C VAL A 273 -3.70 -5.78 -6.88
N ILE A 274 -4.87 -6.03 -6.31
CA ILE A 274 -5.39 -5.24 -5.20
C ILE A 274 -4.85 -5.81 -3.89
N HIS A 275 -3.88 -5.10 -3.32
CA HIS A 275 -3.23 -5.44 -2.04
C HIS A 275 -4.10 -5.11 -0.84
N ARG A 276 -4.96 -4.08 -0.97
CA ARG A 276 -5.80 -3.60 0.13
C ARG A 276 -6.98 -2.80 -0.41
N LEU A 277 -8.15 -3.02 0.19
CA LEU A 277 -9.39 -2.28 -0.06
C LEU A 277 -9.78 -1.34 1.08
N THR A 278 -9.16 -1.45 2.26
CA THR A 278 -9.34 -0.54 3.39
C THR A 278 -8.17 -0.72 4.34
N GLY A 279 -7.75 0.34 5.03
CA GLY A 279 -6.69 0.25 6.04
C GLY A 279 -7.17 -0.24 7.38
N ASP A 280 -6.18 -0.45 8.24
CA ASP A 280 -6.35 -0.84 9.63
C ASP A 280 -5.91 0.35 10.48
N GLY A 281 -6.84 1.23 10.85
CA GLY A 281 -6.58 2.23 11.89
C GLY A 281 -6.55 1.53 13.26
N PRO A 282 -5.53 1.73 14.11
CA PRO A 282 -5.56 1.23 15.48
C PRO A 282 -6.83 1.74 16.18
N LYS A 283 -7.66 0.83 16.71
CA LYS A 283 -8.98 1.18 17.29
C LYS A 283 -8.89 2.25 18.36
N SER A 284 -7.81 2.27 19.14
CA SER A 284 -7.55 3.26 20.18
C SER A 284 -7.30 4.66 19.63
N LEU A 285 -6.76 4.76 18.42
CA LEU A 285 -6.38 6.01 17.74
C LEU A 285 -7.42 6.49 16.73
N LEU A 286 -8.27 5.61 16.20
CA LEU A 286 -9.23 5.95 15.15
C LEU A 286 -10.34 6.90 15.66
N ILE A 287 -10.44 8.09 15.05
CA ILE A 287 -11.52 9.06 15.27
C ILE A 287 -12.64 8.86 14.24
N ALA A 288 -12.29 8.75 12.96
CA ALA A 288 -13.26 8.57 11.87
C ALA A 288 -12.60 7.96 10.62
N PRO A 289 -13.36 7.24 9.77
CA PRO A 289 -14.68 6.66 10.05
C PRO A 289 -14.59 5.43 10.98
N LEU A 290 -15.41 5.37 12.02
CA LEU A 290 -15.35 4.30 13.03
C LEU A 290 -15.76 2.91 12.51
N TRP A 291 -16.60 2.86 11.47
CA TRP A 291 -17.09 1.60 10.90
C TRP A 291 -15.96 0.76 10.29
N THR A 292 -14.81 1.36 9.94
CA THR A 292 -13.64 0.64 9.41
C THR A 292 -12.97 -0.25 10.45
N GLY A 293 -13.23 -0.01 11.74
CA GLY A 293 -12.73 -0.82 12.85
C GLY A 293 -13.23 -2.28 12.85
N ASN A 294 -14.26 -2.60 12.05
CA ASN A 294 -14.73 -3.98 11.82
C ASN A 294 -14.37 -4.47 10.41
N LYS A 295 -13.07 -4.71 10.18
CA LYS A 295 -12.52 -5.12 8.88
C LYS A 295 -13.23 -6.31 8.24
N ARG A 296 -13.57 -7.35 9.02
CA ARG A 296 -14.23 -8.55 8.50
C ARG A 296 -15.61 -8.22 7.93
N LEU A 297 -16.38 -7.40 8.65
CA LEU A 297 -17.69 -6.92 8.19
C LEU A 297 -17.56 -6.12 6.89
N VAL A 298 -16.64 -5.15 6.86
CA VAL A 298 -16.39 -4.28 5.70
C VAL A 298 -16.04 -5.10 4.45
N LEU A 299 -15.09 -6.04 4.56
CA LEU A 299 -14.68 -6.86 3.42
C LEU A 299 -15.80 -7.78 2.91
N ASN A 300 -16.59 -8.37 3.82
CA ASN A 300 -17.72 -9.22 3.45
C ASN A 300 -18.82 -8.41 2.75
N GLN A 301 -19.16 -7.24 3.28
CA GLN A 301 -20.17 -6.37 2.69
C GLN A 301 -19.71 -5.79 1.34
N MET A 302 -18.43 -5.44 1.20
CA MET A 302 -17.88 -5.04 -0.10
C MET A 302 -17.99 -6.15 -1.15
N GLN A 303 -17.69 -7.40 -0.78
CA GLN A 303 -17.86 -8.53 -1.69
C GLN A 303 -19.32 -8.73 -2.10
N ARG A 304 -20.26 -8.57 -1.15
CA ARG A 304 -21.69 -8.62 -1.42
C ARG A 304 -22.12 -7.48 -2.35
N TYR A 305 -21.67 -6.26 -2.08
CA TYR A 305 -21.94 -5.08 -2.90
C TYR A 305 -21.50 -5.28 -4.36
N LEU A 306 -20.27 -5.76 -4.60
CA LEU A 306 -19.79 -6.06 -5.95
C LEU A 306 -20.65 -7.10 -6.68
N LYS A 307 -21.19 -8.10 -5.97
CA LYS A 307 -22.07 -9.12 -6.54
C LYS A 307 -23.44 -8.52 -6.89
N GLU A 308 -24.06 -7.78 -5.98
CA GLU A 308 -25.39 -7.17 -6.15
C GLU A 308 -25.40 -6.10 -7.25
N GLN A 309 -24.36 -5.28 -7.33
CA GLN A 309 -24.21 -4.24 -8.36
C GLN A 309 -23.63 -4.78 -9.67
N ASN A 310 -23.35 -6.08 -9.75
CA ASN A 310 -22.72 -6.74 -10.90
C ASN A 310 -21.43 -6.01 -11.36
N LEU A 311 -20.54 -5.70 -10.41
CA LEU A 311 -19.26 -5.04 -10.63
C LEU A 311 -18.10 -6.04 -10.52
N TRP A 312 -17.08 -5.84 -11.34
CA TRP A 312 -15.81 -6.60 -11.29
C TRP A 312 -14.67 -5.72 -11.81
N GLN A 313 -13.43 -6.08 -11.43
CA GLN A 313 -12.25 -5.33 -11.84
C GLN A 313 -12.08 -5.34 -13.36
N GLY A 314 -11.85 -4.15 -13.92
CA GLY A 314 -11.69 -3.95 -15.37
C GLY A 314 -12.99 -4.06 -16.17
N LYS A 315 -14.16 -3.99 -15.51
CA LYS A 315 -15.47 -3.90 -16.19
C LYS A 315 -15.58 -2.64 -17.06
N GLU A 316 -15.06 -1.53 -16.57
CA GLU A 316 -15.11 -0.22 -17.22
C GLU A 316 -13.74 0.19 -17.81
N TYR A 317 -12.73 -0.67 -17.67
CA TYR A 317 -11.42 -0.44 -18.24
C TYR A 317 -11.47 -0.60 -19.77
N THR A 318 -11.14 0.48 -20.50
CA THR A 318 -10.95 0.46 -21.94
C THR A 318 -9.47 0.59 -22.27
N THR A 319 -8.91 -0.39 -22.97
CA THR A 319 -7.64 -0.24 -23.68
C THR A 319 -7.86 0.76 -24.82
N PHE A 320 -7.24 1.93 -24.72
CA PHE A 320 -7.11 2.85 -25.85
C PHE A 320 -5.90 2.45 -26.69
#